data_AF-A0A413SXC6-F1
#
_entry.id   AF-A0A413SXC6-F1
#
_cell.length_a   1.000
_cell.length_b   1.000
_cell.length_c   1.000
_cell.angle_alpha   90.00
_cell.angle_beta   90.00
_cell.angle_gamma   90.00
#
_symmetry.space_group_name_H-M   'P 1'
#
loop_
_entity.id
_entity.type
_entity.pdbx_description
1 polymer ?
#
loop_
_entity_poly.entity_id
_entity_poly.type
_entity_poly.pdbx_seq_one_letter_code
_entity_poly.pdbx_strand_id
1 'polypeptide(L)'
;MQTSVTARVAPTIQKIMSDFNNGTNPTVNSDTGEKLVSEISRRTLVEDYDYWDMPIAELFKQKKDGNPGFDFHTVTPDGLLLMFGEAKYVANTTAYNSALNQIGKFIKERKDMMDLFEIHRFMPSQTPLENANNNIKGYIAAFSTNGDTDSNIMSKVTGHKNYNILSLYPLFIAIAVDL
;
A
#
# COMPACT_ATOMS: atom_id res chain seq x y z
N MET A 1 -9.68 24.54 6.13
CA MET A 1 -9.08 23.19 5.94
C MET A 1 -8.69 22.91 4.50
N GLN A 2 -9.46 23.31 3.48
CA GLN A 2 -9.08 23.08 2.08
C GLN A 2 -7.72 23.71 1.73
N THR A 3 -7.50 24.99 2.07
CA THR A 3 -6.22 25.68 1.83
C THR A 3 -5.02 24.98 2.47
N SER A 4 -5.16 24.45 3.69
CA SER A 4 -4.08 23.73 4.37
C SER A 4 -3.76 22.38 3.72
N VAL A 5 -4.79 21.65 3.25
CA VAL A 5 -4.58 20.39 2.50
C VAL A 5 -3.91 20.67 1.17
N THR A 6 -4.38 21.66 0.41
CA THR A 6 -3.76 22.04 -0.88
C THR A 6 -2.30 22.46 -0.68
N ALA A 7 -2.01 23.31 0.31
CA ALA A 7 -0.63 23.76 0.58
C ALA A 7 0.31 22.60 0.97
N ARG A 8 -0.22 21.57 1.65
CA ARG A 8 0.53 20.37 2.03
C ARG A 8 0.79 19.45 0.85
N VAL A 9 -0.23 19.20 0.04
CA VAL A 9 -0.22 18.14 -0.97
C VAL A 9 0.34 18.63 -2.31
N ALA A 10 0.13 19.89 -2.68
CA ALA A 10 0.53 20.43 -3.98
C ALA A 10 2.03 20.27 -4.30
N PRO A 11 2.98 20.53 -3.37
CA PRO A 11 4.40 20.31 -3.64
C PRO A 11 4.72 18.84 -3.92
N THR A 12 4.10 17.91 -3.18
CA THR A 12 4.26 16.46 -3.39
C THR A 12 3.70 16.04 -4.74
N ILE A 13 2.50 16.51 -5.11
CA ILE A 13 1.93 16.24 -6.44
C ILE A 13 2.83 16.76 -7.54
N GLN A 14 3.33 18.00 -7.44
CA GLN A 14 4.25 18.56 -8.42
C GLN A 14 5.55 17.75 -8.54
N LYS A 15 6.08 17.27 -7.41
CA LYS A 15 7.26 16.41 -7.38
C LYS A 15 6.99 15.08 -8.07
N ILE A 16 5.90 14.39 -7.71
CA ILE A 16 5.46 13.14 -8.35
C ILE A 16 5.29 13.36 -9.86
N MET A 17 4.57 14.41 -10.27
CA MET A 17 4.41 14.77 -11.69
C MET A 17 5.75 15.02 -12.38
N SER A 18 6.71 15.70 -11.74
CA SER A 18 8.04 15.91 -12.33
C SER A 18 8.85 14.63 -12.47
N ASP A 19 8.67 13.69 -11.54
CA ASP A 19 9.33 12.38 -11.57
C ASP A 19 8.75 11.50 -12.71
N PHE A 20 7.46 11.70 -13.06
CA PHE A 20 6.83 11.12 -14.25
C PHE A 20 7.13 11.87 -15.56
N ASN A 21 7.28 13.21 -15.53
CA ASN A 21 7.39 14.07 -16.72
C ASN A 21 8.79 14.11 -17.37
N ASN A 22 9.82 13.51 -16.76
CA ASN A 22 11.11 13.28 -17.44
C ASN A 22 11.08 12.02 -18.32
N GLY A 23 10.03 11.89 -19.15
CA GLY A 23 9.80 10.86 -20.18
C GLY A 23 10.88 10.76 -21.27
N THR A 24 12.08 11.27 -21.02
CA THR A 24 13.32 10.97 -21.73
C THR A 24 14.13 9.85 -21.07
N ASN A 25 13.69 9.32 -19.91
CA ASN A 25 14.28 8.12 -19.32
C ASN A 25 13.31 6.93 -19.53
N PRO A 26 13.65 5.92 -20.35
CA PRO A 26 12.79 4.77 -20.62
C PRO A 26 12.60 3.83 -19.41
N THR A 27 13.11 4.21 -18.23
CA THR A 27 13.15 3.40 -17.02
C THR A 27 12.39 4.10 -15.91
N VAL A 28 11.21 3.58 -15.58
CA VAL A 28 10.53 3.87 -14.32
C VAL A 28 11.50 3.49 -13.18
N ASN A 29 11.95 4.50 -12.44
CA ASN A 29 12.80 4.26 -11.27
C ASN A 29 11.96 3.66 -10.13
N SER A 30 12.63 3.05 -9.14
CA SER A 30 11.93 2.28 -8.11
C SER A 30 10.90 3.07 -7.32
N ASP A 31 11.22 4.31 -6.95
CA ASP A 31 10.34 5.19 -6.17
C ASP A 31 9.08 5.60 -6.95
N THR A 32 9.23 5.94 -8.24
CA THR A 32 8.10 6.30 -9.11
C THR A 32 7.23 5.08 -9.41
N GLY A 33 7.87 3.92 -9.61
CA GLY A 33 7.18 2.65 -9.82
C GLY A 33 6.38 2.21 -8.59
N GLU A 34 6.94 2.34 -7.38
CA GLU A 34 6.23 2.01 -6.13
C GLU A 34 4.99 2.88 -5.92
N LYS A 35 5.09 4.19 -6.21
CA LYS A 35 3.94 5.11 -6.18
C LYS A 35 2.85 4.72 -7.17
N LEU A 36 3.24 4.27 -8.38
CA LEU A 36 2.30 3.81 -9.39
C LEU A 36 1.61 2.50 -8.99
N VAL A 37 2.38 1.52 -8.50
CA VAL A 37 1.83 0.26 -7.95
C VAL A 37 0.85 0.55 -6.81
N SER A 38 1.20 1.46 -5.89
CA SER A 38 0.34 1.85 -4.78
C SER A 38 -0.97 2.47 -5.26
N GLU A 39 -0.92 3.44 -6.16
CA GLU A 39 -2.11 4.13 -6.65
C GLU A 39 -3.01 3.22 -7.48
N ILE A 40 -2.45 2.42 -8.41
CA ILE A 40 -3.25 1.48 -9.20
C ILE A 40 -3.92 0.47 -8.29
N SER A 41 -3.19 -0.13 -7.35
CA SER A 41 -3.75 -1.13 -6.42
C SER A 41 -4.87 -0.55 -5.56
N ARG A 42 -4.65 0.64 -5.00
CA ARG A 42 -5.64 1.36 -4.21
C ARG A 42 -6.87 1.69 -5.05
N ARG A 43 -6.67 2.22 -6.25
CA ARG A 43 -7.74 2.61 -7.17
C ARG A 43 -8.57 1.41 -7.61
N THR A 44 -7.95 0.29 -7.95
CA THR A 44 -8.65 -0.98 -8.25
C THR A 44 -9.53 -1.42 -7.09
N LEU A 45 -9.03 -1.40 -5.85
CA LEU A 45 -9.85 -1.77 -4.68
C LEU A 45 -11.06 -0.83 -4.49
N VAL A 46 -10.87 0.47 -4.72
CA VAL A 46 -11.94 1.47 -4.59
C VAL A 46 -12.96 1.38 -5.72
N GLU A 47 -12.51 1.38 -6.97
CA GLU A 47 -13.38 1.48 -8.15
C GLU A 47 -14.02 0.14 -8.52
N ASP A 48 -13.30 -0.98 -8.35
CA ASP A 48 -13.76 -2.29 -8.82
C ASP A 48 -14.32 -3.17 -7.69
N TYR A 49 -14.00 -2.85 -6.43
CA TYR A 49 -14.37 -3.67 -5.26
C TYR A 49 -15.04 -2.88 -4.11
N ASP A 50 -15.38 -1.61 -4.31
CA ASP A 50 -16.09 -0.75 -3.35
C ASP A 50 -15.39 -0.57 -1.99
N TYR A 51 -14.06 -0.66 -1.97
CA TYR A 51 -13.29 -0.35 -0.76
C TYR A 51 -13.26 1.17 -0.49
N TRP A 52 -13.05 1.55 0.77
CA TRP A 52 -13.04 2.96 1.18
C TRP A 52 -11.88 3.75 0.54
N ASP A 53 -12.20 4.88 -0.07
CA ASP A 53 -11.23 5.78 -0.70
C ASP A 53 -10.46 6.59 0.35
N MET A 54 -9.21 6.22 0.56
CA MET A 54 -8.25 7.00 1.33
C MET A 54 -7.07 7.41 0.45
N PRO A 55 -6.52 8.63 0.58
CA PRO A 55 -5.31 9.02 -0.15
C PRO A 55 -4.12 8.09 0.13
N ILE A 56 -3.19 7.96 -0.82
CA ILE A 56 -1.91 7.26 -0.56
C ILE A 56 -1.07 8.00 0.48
N ALA A 57 -0.26 7.26 1.23
CA ALA A 57 0.53 7.74 2.36
C ALA A 57 1.48 8.89 1.99
N GLU A 58 2.09 8.84 0.80
CA GLU A 58 3.03 9.86 0.30
C GLU A 58 2.44 11.28 0.34
N LEU A 59 1.12 11.44 0.23
CA LEU A 59 0.46 12.75 0.21
C LEU A 59 0.32 13.39 1.60
N PHE A 60 0.29 12.59 2.67
CA PHE A 60 0.01 13.10 4.02
C PHE A 60 1.07 12.75 5.06
N LYS A 61 1.75 11.60 4.98
CA LYS A 61 2.75 11.20 5.98
C LYS A 61 3.96 12.13 5.97
N GLN A 62 4.49 12.44 7.15
CA GLN A 62 5.75 13.17 7.26
C GLN A 62 6.91 12.16 7.23
N LYS A 63 7.86 12.33 6.31
CA LYS A 63 9.11 11.58 6.36
C LYS A 63 9.95 12.09 7.54
N LYS A 64 9.91 11.38 8.68
CA LYS A 64 11.04 11.39 9.63
C LYS A 64 12.16 10.49 9.07
N ASP A 65 13.37 10.57 9.63
CA ASP A 65 14.46 9.65 9.24
C ASP A 65 13.97 8.19 9.21
N GLY A 66 14.11 7.53 8.06
CA GLY A 66 13.72 6.13 7.83
C GLY A 66 12.39 5.92 7.08
N ASN A 67 11.95 4.66 7.04
CA ASN A 67 10.74 4.22 6.32
C ASN A 67 9.48 4.43 7.19
N PRO A 68 8.54 5.31 6.79
CA PRO A 68 7.49 5.85 7.65
C PRO A 68 6.37 4.84 7.99
N GLY A 69 6.14 3.80 7.18
CA GLY A 69 5.08 2.82 7.41
C GLY A 69 4.54 2.30 6.07
N PHE A 70 3.30 1.86 6.04
CA PHE A 70 2.66 1.34 4.83
C PHE A 70 2.36 2.45 3.81
N ASP A 71 2.33 2.09 2.53
CA ASP A 71 2.22 3.01 1.39
C ASP A 71 0.78 3.49 1.15
N PHE A 72 -0.21 2.67 1.47
CA PHE A 72 -1.62 3.03 1.39
C PHE A 72 -2.45 2.20 2.36
N HIS A 73 -3.67 2.67 2.62
CA HIS A 73 -4.64 1.93 3.41
C HIS A 73 -6.02 2.09 2.82
N THR A 74 -6.91 1.21 3.22
CA THR A 74 -8.31 1.26 2.83
C THR A 74 -9.14 0.47 3.83
N VAL A 75 -10.46 0.53 3.73
CA VAL A 75 -11.39 -0.22 4.58
C VAL A 75 -12.25 -1.11 3.69
N THR A 76 -12.50 -2.34 4.13
CA THR A 76 -13.39 -3.28 3.43
C THR A 76 -14.79 -2.69 3.23
N PRO A 77 -15.56 -3.15 2.23
CA PRO A 77 -16.89 -2.61 1.93
C PRO A 77 -17.89 -2.68 3.09
N ASP A 78 -17.74 -3.66 3.98
CA ASP A 78 -18.53 -3.80 5.20
C ASP A 78 -18.17 -2.80 6.31
N GLY A 79 -17.12 -2.00 6.12
CA GLY A 79 -16.64 -1.00 7.08
C GLY A 79 -15.91 -1.57 8.29
N LEU A 80 -15.59 -2.88 8.31
CA LEU A 80 -15.09 -3.55 9.51
C LEU A 80 -13.56 -3.67 9.56
N LEU A 81 -12.90 -3.95 8.44
CA LEU A 81 -11.48 -4.24 8.41
C LEU A 81 -10.70 -3.10 7.77
N LEU A 82 -9.78 -2.53 8.56
CA LEU A 82 -8.71 -1.69 8.02
C LEU A 82 -7.64 -2.57 7.37
N MET A 83 -7.27 -2.21 6.13
CA MET A 83 -6.28 -2.91 5.32
C MET A 83 -5.01 -2.06 5.20
N PHE A 84 -3.85 -2.64 5.53
CA PHE A 84 -2.54 -2.00 5.43
C PHE A 84 -1.80 -2.47 4.17
N GLY A 85 -1.57 -1.58 3.21
CA GLY A 85 -1.01 -1.90 1.90
C GLY A 85 0.45 -1.48 1.73
N GLU A 86 1.29 -2.43 1.33
CA GLU A 86 2.68 -2.21 0.96
C GLU A 86 2.85 -2.45 -0.54
N ALA A 87 3.44 -1.48 -1.24
CA ALA A 87 3.67 -1.49 -2.67
C ALA A 87 5.16 -1.67 -2.98
N LYS A 88 5.47 -2.62 -3.86
CA LYS A 88 6.84 -2.82 -4.36
C LYS A 88 6.94 -2.83 -5.86
N TYR A 89 7.93 -2.11 -6.37
CA TYR A 89 8.31 -2.15 -7.77
C TYR A 89 9.77 -2.59 -7.88
N VAL A 90 10.01 -3.58 -8.73
CA VAL A 90 11.36 -3.96 -9.15
C VAL A 90 11.33 -4.12 -10.66
N ALA A 91 12.19 -3.39 -11.35
CA ALA A 91 12.25 -3.43 -12.81
C ALA A 91 12.51 -4.86 -13.31
N ASN A 92 11.77 -5.26 -14.34
CA ASN A 92 11.89 -6.53 -15.06
C ASN A 92 11.66 -7.80 -14.20
N THR A 93 11.04 -7.70 -13.02
CA THR A 93 10.76 -8.87 -12.18
C THR A 93 9.51 -8.70 -11.32
N THR A 94 8.92 -9.82 -10.91
CA THR A 94 7.78 -9.83 -10.00
C THR A 94 8.23 -9.52 -8.58
N ALA A 95 7.76 -8.40 -8.01
CA ALA A 95 8.27 -7.84 -6.75
C ALA A 95 7.61 -8.39 -5.47
N TYR A 96 6.87 -9.50 -5.56
CA TYR A 96 6.13 -10.11 -4.43
C TYR A 96 7.03 -10.37 -3.20
N ASN A 97 8.25 -10.88 -3.42
CA ASN A 97 9.17 -11.23 -2.33
C ASN A 97 9.55 -9.98 -1.51
N SER A 98 9.74 -8.83 -2.17
CA SER A 98 10.04 -7.57 -1.49
C SER A 98 8.85 -7.12 -0.64
N ALA A 99 7.63 -7.16 -1.19
CA ALA A 99 6.42 -6.72 -0.49
C ALA A 99 6.16 -7.60 0.74
N LEU A 100 6.13 -8.93 0.58
CA LEU A 100 5.86 -9.85 1.69
C LEU A 100 6.95 -9.80 2.77
N ASN A 101 8.22 -9.59 2.41
CA ASN A 101 9.29 -9.40 3.40
C ASN A 101 9.12 -8.10 4.20
N GLN A 102 8.76 -7.01 3.52
CA GLN A 102 8.58 -5.72 4.20
C GLN A 102 7.35 -5.71 5.11
N ILE A 103 6.21 -6.26 4.67
CA ILE A 103 5.03 -6.39 5.54
C ILE A 103 5.37 -7.21 6.79
N GLY A 104 6.06 -8.35 6.63
CA GLY A 104 6.49 -9.17 7.76
C GLY A 104 7.41 -8.43 8.75
N LYS A 105 8.26 -7.53 8.25
CA LYS A 105 9.10 -6.64 9.08
C LYS A 105 8.25 -5.57 9.78
N PHE A 106 7.34 -4.92 9.07
CA PHE A 106 6.47 -3.87 9.58
C PHE A 106 5.54 -4.36 10.69
N ILE A 107 5.01 -5.57 10.57
CA ILE A 107 4.23 -6.21 11.64
C ILE A 107 5.07 -6.36 12.91
N LYS A 108 6.31 -6.86 12.79
CA LYS A 108 7.23 -7.03 13.93
C LYS A 108 7.61 -5.70 14.58
N GLU A 109 7.77 -4.66 13.77
CA GLU A 109 8.12 -3.30 14.20
C GLU A 109 6.91 -2.47 14.64
N ARG A 110 5.69 -3.03 14.58
CA ARG A 110 4.42 -2.36 14.88
C ARG A 110 4.17 -1.09 14.06
N LYS A 111 4.64 -1.06 12.80
CA LYS A 111 4.48 0.09 11.89
C LYS A 111 3.01 0.37 11.55
N ASP A 112 2.21 -0.69 11.47
CA ASP A 112 0.75 -0.62 11.37
C ASP A 112 0.11 0.18 12.51
N MET A 113 0.62 0.04 13.74
CA MET A 113 0.12 0.78 14.90
C MET A 113 0.61 2.22 14.93
N MET A 114 1.81 2.49 14.40
CA MET A 114 2.29 3.87 14.21
C MET A 114 1.41 4.60 13.19
N ASP A 115 1.03 3.90 12.10
CA ASP A 115 0.17 4.44 11.05
C ASP A 115 -1.23 4.80 11.55
N LEU A 116 -1.80 4.06 12.52
CA LEU A 116 -3.13 4.36 13.07
C LEU A 116 -3.25 5.81 13.55
N PHE A 117 -2.20 6.35 14.18
CA PHE A 117 -2.18 7.74 14.64
C PHE A 117 -2.20 8.74 13.48
N GLU A 118 -1.69 8.39 12.31
CA GLU A 118 -1.66 9.30 11.16
C GLU A 118 -2.95 9.22 10.34
N ILE A 119 -3.53 8.02 10.20
CA ILE A 119 -4.65 7.78 9.30
C ILE A 119 -6.03 7.96 9.94
N HIS A 120 -6.12 8.14 11.26
CA HIS A 120 -7.40 8.20 11.98
C HIS A 120 -8.39 9.24 11.44
N ARG A 121 -7.88 10.32 10.83
CA ARG A 121 -8.71 11.41 10.25
C ARG A 121 -9.37 11.05 8.92
N PHE A 122 -8.95 9.98 8.28
CA PHE A 122 -9.45 9.54 6.99
C PHE A 122 -10.43 8.37 7.08
N MET A 123 -10.73 7.90 8.30
CA MET A 123 -11.53 6.70 8.51
C MET A 123 -13.02 6.98 8.28
N PRO A 124 -13.77 6.02 7.72
CA PRO A 124 -15.21 6.15 7.54
C PRO A 124 -15.97 6.12 8.87
N SER A 125 -15.41 5.44 9.88
CA SER A 125 -15.96 5.33 11.23
C SER A 125 -14.86 4.93 12.23
N GLN A 126 -15.22 4.84 13.51
CA GLN A 126 -14.30 4.41 14.57
C GLN A 126 -14.09 2.87 14.59
N THR A 127 -15.05 2.10 14.09
CA THR A 127 -15.03 0.63 14.09
C THR A 127 -13.77 0.00 13.48
N PRO A 128 -13.31 0.36 12.27
CA PRO A 128 -12.10 -0.25 11.68
C PRO A 128 -10.83 0.11 12.46
N LEU A 129 -10.78 1.28 13.12
CA LEU A 129 -9.67 1.67 14.00
C LEU A 129 -9.64 0.83 15.28
N GLU A 130 -10.80 0.65 15.92
CA GLU A 130 -10.94 -0.16 17.13
C GLU A 130 -10.59 -1.63 16.84
N ASN A 131 -11.10 -2.17 15.73
CA ASN A 131 -10.75 -3.50 15.25
C ASN A 131 -9.23 -3.63 15.04
N ALA A 132 -8.61 -2.69 14.33
CA ALA A 132 -7.16 -2.72 14.09
C ALA A 132 -6.35 -2.62 15.39
N ASN A 133 -6.79 -1.81 16.35
CA ASN A 133 -6.19 -1.70 17.69
C ASN A 133 -6.33 -3.02 18.48
N ASN A 134 -7.40 -3.77 18.26
CA ASN A 134 -7.62 -5.13 18.78
C ASN A 134 -6.99 -6.23 17.91
N ASN A 135 -6.10 -5.87 16.97
CA ASN A 135 -5.42 -6.77 16.04
C ASN A 135 -6.33 -7.51 15.04
N ILE A 136 -7.54 -6.99 14.82
CA ILE A 136 -8.50 -7.42 13.79
C ILE A 136 -8.35 -6.46 12.59
N LYS A 137 -7.48 -6.82 11.65
CA LYS A 137 -7.06 -6.00 10.50
C LYS A 137 -6.53 -6.88 9.39
N GLY A 138 -6.40 -6.37 8.17
CA GLY A 138 -5.82 -7.10 7.06
C GLY A 138 -4.61 -6.42 6.44
N TYR A 139 -3.96 -7.13 5.53
CA TYR A 139 -2.78 -6.63 4.81
C TYR A 139 -2.93 -6.82 3.31
N ILE A 140 -2.31 -5.91 2.56
CA ILE A 140 -2.25 -5.97 1.10
C ILE A 140 -0.79 -5.97 0.69
N ALA A 141 -0.38 -6.98 -0.08
CA ALA A 141 0.88 -6.98 -0.81
C ALA A 141 0.61 -6.57 -2.25
N ALA A 142 0.92 -5.32 -2.59
CA ALA A 142 0.88 -4.83 -3.96
C ALA A 142 2.29 -4.89 -4.57
N PHE A 143 2.42 -5.41 -5.79
CA PHE A 143 3.73 -5.53 -6.42
C PHE A 143 3.67 -5.48 -7.95
N SER A 144 4.75 -4.97 -8.56
CA SER A 144 4.94 -5.08 -10.01
C SER A 144 5.07 -6.54 -10.45
N THR A 145 4.53 -6.88 -11.61
CA THR A 145 4.77 -8.16 -12.31
C THR A 145 5.29 -7.91 -13.72
N ASN A 146 5.90 -8.93 -14.32
CA ASN A 146 6.47 -8.89 -15.67
C ASN A 146 5.79 -9.90 -16.62
N GLY A 147 4.47 -10.08 -16.46
CA GLY A 147 3.70 -11.07 -17.23
C GLY A 147 3.85 -12.52 -16.75
N ASP A 148 4.24 -12.72 -15.49
CA ASP A 148 4.14 -14.03 -14.83
C ASP A 148 2.67 -14.49 -14.82
N THR A 149 2.41 -15.79 -15.00
CA THR A 149 1.03 -16.31 -14.93
C THR A 149 0.47 -16.24 -13.51
N ASP A 150 -0.84 -16.05 -13.37
CA ASP A 150 -1.53 -16.05 -12.07
C ASP A 150 -1.17 -17.26 -11.21
N SER A 151 -1.14 -18.46 -11.81
CA SER A 151 -0.76 -19.70 -11.13
C SER A 151 0.65 -19.67 -10.54
N ASN A 152 1.60 -19.06 -11.26
CA ASN A 152 2.99 -18.92 -10.80
C ASN A 152 3.07 -17.92 -9.66
N ILE A 153 2.39 -16.77 -9.78
CA ILE A 153 2.33 -15.74 -8.75
C ILE A 153 1.70 -16.30 -7.47
N MET A 154 0.56 -16.98 -7.59
CA MET A 154 -0.13 -17.60 -6.45
C MET A 154 0.74 -18.63 -5.73
N SER A 155 1.43 -19.49 -6.48
CA SER A 155 2.36 -20.48 -5.91
C SER A 155 3.52 -19.80 -5.15
N LYS A 156 4.13 -18.77 -5.75
CA LYS A 156 5.20 -17.98 -5.14
C LYS A 156 4.76 -17.25 -3.87
N VAL A 157 3.56 -16.65 -3.88
CA VAL A 157 2.99 -15.93 -2.73
C VAL A 157 2.66 -16.89 -1.60
N THR A 158 1.94 -17.98 -1.88
CA THR A 158 1.53 -18.95 -0.84
C THR A 158 2.70 -19.78 -0.30
N GLY A 159 3.73 -20.03 -1.12
CA GLY A 159 4.98 -20.67 -0.71
C GLY A 159 5.96 -19.75 0.04
N HIS A 160 5.69 -18.45 0.15
CA HIS A 160 6.60 -17.51 0.80
C HIS A 160 6.60 -17.67 2.33
N LYS A 161 7.77 -17.60 2.97
CA LYS A 161 7.92 -17.79 4.44
C LYS A 161 7.02 -16.90 5.31
N ASN A 162 6.69 -15.69 4.84
CA ASN A 162 5.83 -14.76 5.57
C ASN A 162 4.34 -14.95 5.29
N TYR A 163 3.96 -15.79 4.31
CA TYR A 163 2.55 -16.08 4.03
C TYR A 163 1.85 -16.64 5.28
N ASN A 164 2.51 -17.55 6.00
CA ASN A 164 1.99 -18.12 7.25
C ASN A 164 1.68 -17.06 8.33
N ILE A 165 2.38 -15.92 8.34
CA ILE A 165 2.10 -14.82 9.27
C ILE A 165 0.89 -14.02 8.77
N LEU A 166 0.87 -13.73 7.47
CA LEU A 166 -0.18 -12.92 6.83
C LEU A 166 -1.54 -13.65 6.83
N SER A 167 -1.53 -14.98 6.71
CA SER A 167 -2.74 -15.81 6.72
C SER A 167 -3.36 -15.98 8.11
N LEU A 168 -2.73 -15.49 9.18
CA LEU A 168 -3.32 -15.47 10.53
C LEU A 168 -4.27 -14.28 10.72
N TYR A 169 -4.22 -13.30 9.82
CA TYR A 169 -5.09 -12.14 9.85
C TYR A 169 -6.39 -12.42 9.09
N PRO A 170 -7.51 -11.76 9.45
CA PRO A 170 -8.81 -11.94 8.82
C PRO A 170 -8.81 -11.87 7.28
N LEU A 171 -7.94 -11.03 6.70
CA LEU A 171 -7.84 -10.89 5.26
C LEU A 171 -6.41 -10.54 4.82
N PHE A 172 -5.92 -11.26 3.83
CA PHE A 172 -4.70 -10.94 3.09
C PHE A 172 -5.02 -10.89 1.59
N ILE A 173 -4.58 -9.82 0.92
CA ILE A 173 -4.76 -9.62 -0.51
C ILE A 173 -3.38 -9.49 -1.16
N ALA A 174 -3.17 -10.18 -2.28
CA ALA A 174 -2.04 -9.95 -3.16
C ALA A 174 -2.54 -9.31 -4.45
N ILE A 175 -1.95 -8.18 -4.84
CA ILE A 175 -2.28 -7.46 -6.08
C ILE A 175 -1.02 -7.41 -6.93
N ALA A 176 -1.07 -8.05 -8.10
CA ALA A 176 -0.01 -7.96 -9.10
C ALA A 176 -0.39 -6.89 -10.13
N VAL A 177 0.48 -5.89 -10.30
CA VAL A 177 0.28 -4.80 -11.25
C VAL A 177 1.25 -4.97 -12.41
N ASP A 178 0.72 -5.11 -13.62
CA ASP A 178 1.52 -5.19 -14.84
C ASP A 178 1.93 -3.77 -15.26
N LEU A 179 3.24 -3.51 -15.31
CA LEU A 179 3.85 -2.17 -15.50
C LEU A 179 4.97 -2.18 -16.54
#